data_AF-A0A2N5YWD7-F1
#
_entry.id   AF-A0A2N5YWD7-F1
#
_cell.length_a   1.000
_cell.length_b   1.000
_cell.length_c   1.000
_cell.angle_alpha   90.00
_cell.angle_beta   90.00
_cell.angle_gamma   90.00
#
_symmetry.space_group_name_H-M   'P 1'
#
loop_
_entity.id
_entity.type
_entity.pdbx_description
1 polymer ?
#
loop_
_entity_poly.entity_id
_entity_poly.type
_entity_poly.pdbx_seq_one_letter_code
_entity_poly.pdbx_strand_id
1 'polypeptide(L)'
;MQELGIKKLLKIKIMKRLRYILIALLTIVSFHISAQCDYYYTVSVSTSGYNTDAAYAQEYVFVDDASGIIMDINTTGSFTPTNSGVYRIYAVNYLLPAPAALSVGNLWTGV
;
A
#
# COMPACT_ATOMS: atom_id res chain seq x y z
N MET A 1 28.45 -16.39 54.97
CA MET A 1 27.47 -15.39 54.51
C MET A 1 27.71 -14.86 53.08
N GLN A 2 28.85 -15.13 52.41
CA GLN A 2 29.16 -14.64 51.05
C GLN A 2 28.39 -15.32 49.90
N GLU A 3 28.05 -16.61 50.04
CA GLU A 3 27.45 -17.44 48.98
C GLU A 3 26.03 -16.95 48.57
N LEU A 4 25.29 -16.38 49.52
CA LEU A 4 23.96 -15.80 49.29
C LEU A 4 24.01 -14.51 48.44
N GLY A 5 25.09 -13.73 48.52
CA GLY A 5 25.26 -12.49 47.77
C GLY A 5 25.48 -12.71 46.27
N ILE A 6 26.26 -13.73 45.91
CA ILE A 6 26.62 -14.06 44.52
C ILE A 6 25.39 -14.57 43.76
N LYS A 7 24.56 -15.43 44.38
CA LYS A 7 23.31 -15.94 43.79
C LYS A 7 22.29 -14.82 43.53
N LYS A 8 22.21 -13.82 44.43
CA LYS A 8 21.34 -12.65 44.28
C LYS A 8 21.79 -11.76 43.11
N LEU A 9 23.10 -11.51 43.00
CA LEU A 9 23.68 -10.73 41.91
C LEU A 9 23.50 -11.41 40.54
N LEU A 10 23.64 -12.74 40.49
CA LEU A 10 23.44 -13.53 39.28
C LEU A 10 21.98 -13.46 38.79
N LYS A 11 21.01 -13.62 39.70
CA LYS A 11 19.57 -13.45 39.38
C LYS A 11 19.25 -12.06 38.85
N ILE A 12 19.79 -10.99 39.46
CA ILE A 12 19.55 -9.61 39.00
C ILE A 12 20.13 -9.39 37.59
N LYS A 13 21.31 -9.94 37.30
CA LYS A 13 21.95 -9.83 35.98
C LYS A 13 21.17 -10.60 34.90
N ILE A 14 20.65 -11.78 35.23
CA ILE A 14 19.78 -12.58 34.34
C ILE A 14 18.44 -11.87 34.10
N MET A 15 17.79 -11.34 35.13
CA MET A 15 16.52 -10.62 34.98
C MET A 15 16.69 -9.34 34.14
N LYS A 16 17.80 -8.61 34.27
CA LYS A 16 18.10 -7.46 33.42
C LYS A 16 18.29 -7.87 31.96
N ARG A 17 19.08 -8.94 31.70
CA ARG A 17 19.28 -9.46 30.34
C ARG A 17 17.98 -9.96 29.70
N LEU A 18 17.14 -10.66 30.46
CA LEU A 18 15.83 -11.13 30.00
C LEU A 18 14.90 -9.95 29.67
N ARG A 19 14.94 -8.88 30.47
CA ARG A 19 14.17 -7.65 30.23
C ARG A 19 14.63 -6.91 28.97
N TYR A 20 15.95 -6.86 28.70
CA TYR A 20 16.47 -6.28 27.44
C TYR A 20 16.11 -7.12 26.21
N ILE A 21 16.12 -8.46 26.32
CA ILE A 21 15.70 -9.36 25.24
C ILE A 21 14.21 -9.21 24.92
N LEU A 22 13.35 -9.11 25.95
CA LEU A 22 11.92 -8.86 25.76
C LEU A 22 11.63 -7.51 25.10
N ILE A 23 12.37 -6.45 25.47
CA ILE A 23 12.23 -5.13 24.85
C ILE A 23 12.67 -5.17 23.37
N ALA A 24 13.77 -5.86 23.06
CA ALA A 24 14.24 -6.03 21.69
C ALA A 24 13.26 -6.83 20.82
N LEU A 25 12.59 -7.86 21.39
CA LEU A 25 11.56 -8.62 20.68
C LEU A 25 10.32 -7.78 20.34
N LEU A 26 9.92 -6.85 21.22
CA LEU A 26 8.77 -5.98 20.97
C LEU A 26 9.03 -4.95 19.85
N THR A 27 10.29 -4.53 19.64
CA THR A 27 10.64 -3.52 18.63
C THR A 27 10.82 -4.06 17.21
N ILE A 28 10.86 -5.39 17.01
CA ILE A 28 11.03 -6.02 15.69
C ILE A 28 9.71 -6.14 14.92
N VAL A 29 8.57 -5.91 15.59
CA VAL A 29 7.27 -5.84 14.93
C VAL A 29 7.13 -4.46 14.29
N SER A 30 7.79 -4.29 13.15
CA SER A 30 7.50 -3.22 12.22
C SER A 30 6.04 -3.36 11.81
N PHE A 31 5.15 -2.64 12.49
CA PHE A 31 3.80 -2.41 11.98
C PHE A 31 3.94 -1.62 10.70
N HIS A 32 3.90 -2.32 9.56
CA HIS A 32 3.62 -1.68 8.28
C HIS A 32 2.15 -1.26 8.33
N ILE A 33 1.93 -0.06 8.89
CA ILE A 33 0.66 0.63 8.77
C ILE A 33 0.61 1.20 7.35
N SER A 34 0.49 0.32 6.36
CA SER A 34 -0.02 0.75 5.06
C SER A 34 -1.47 1.15 5.32
N ALA A 35 -1.78 2.44 5.20
CA ALA A 35 -3.14 2.93 5.19
C ALA A 35 -3.81 2.39 3.91
N GLN A 36 -4.23 1.13 3.95
CA GLN A 36 -5.04 0.51 2.92
C GLN A 36 -6.45 0.50 3.51
N CYS A 37 -7.32 1.36 2.98
CA CYS A 37 -8.72 1.26 3.29
C CYS A 37 -9.26 0.01 2.59
N ASP A 38 -9.89 -0.88 3.36
CA ASP A 38 -10.65 -1.98 2.77
C ASP A 38 -11.98 -1.40 2.24
N TYR A 39 -12.24 -1.61 0.96
CA TYR A 39 -13.48 -1.22 0.30
C TYR A 39 -14.31 -2.47 0.01
N TYR A 40 -15.58 -2.46 0.41
CA TYR A 40 -16.51 -3.59 0.21
C TYR A 40 -17.50 -3.37 -0.95
N TYR A 41 -17.44 -2.20 -1.59
CA TYR A 41 -18.34 -1.76 -2.67
C TYR A 41 -17.57 -0.87 -3.65
N THR A 42 -18.29 0.06 -4.29
CA THR A 42 -17.71 1.11 -5.11
C THR A 42 -16.64 1.89 -4.34
N VAL A 43 -15.46 1.99 -4.96
CA VAL A 43 -14.40 2.89 -4.55
C VAL A 43 -14.45 4.13 -5.44
N SER A 44 -14.38 5.30 -4.82
CA SER A 44 -14.37 6.59 -5.52
C SER A 44 -13.10 7.34 -5.17
N VAL A 45 -12.36 7.75 -6.19
CA VAL A 45 -11.17 8.59 -6.08
C VAL A 45 -11.38 9.90 -6.81
N SER A 46 -10.62 10.92 -6.44
CA SER A 46 -10.57 12.18 -7.17
C SER A 46 -9.17 12.77 -7.11
N THR A 47 -8.82 13.56 -8.11
CA THR A 47 -7.56 14.30 -8.16
C THR A 47 -7.80 15.78 -8.45
N SER A 48 -6.83 16.60 -8.06
CA SER A 48 -6.77 18.03 -8.36
C SER A 48 -5.36 18.37 -8.84
N GLY A 49 -5.20 19.49 -9.56
CA GLY A 49 -3.88 19.95 -10.03
C GLY A 49 -3.37 19.30 -11.32
N TYR A 50 -4.25 18.62 -12.09
CA TYR A 50 -3.92 18.13 -13.43
C TYR A 50 -4.05 19.25 -14.49
N ASN A 51 -3.45 19.07 -15.67
CA ASN A 51 -3.60 20.02 -16.76
C ASN A 51 -5.00 19.90 -17.39
N THR A 52 -5.74 21.00 -17.38
CA THR A 52 -7.12 21.13 -17.89
C THR A 52 -7.20 21.73 -19.30
N ASP A 53 -6.07 22.02 -19.94
CA ASP A 53 -6.05 22.49 -21.33
C ASP A 53 -6.73 21.45 -22.23
N ALA A 54 -7.46 21.90 -23.25
CA ALA A 54 -8.25 21.02 -24.13
C ALA A 54 -7.41 19.99 -24.92
N ALA A 55 -6.09 20.17 -24.96
CA ALA A 55 -5.16 19.22 -25.55
C ALA A 55 -4.85 18.03 -24.63
N TYR A 56 -5.21 18.09 -23.35
CA TYR A 56 -4.96 17.06 -22.35
C TYR A 56 -6.24 16.33 -21.97
N ALA A 57 -6.11 15.05 -21.64
CA ALA A 57 -7.16 14.24 -21.01
C ALA A 57 -6.79 13.89 -19.57
N GLN A 58 -7.79 13.71 -18.71
CA GLN A 58 -7.65 13.17 -17.36
C GLN A 58 -8.50 11.92 -17.24
N GLU A 59 -7.87 10.79 -16.93
CA GLU A 59 -8.52 9.50 -16.76
C GLU A 59 -8.06 8.83 -15.47
N TYR A 60 -8.87 7.92 -14.98
CA TYR A 60 -8.57 7.04 -13.86
C TYR A 60 -8.50 5.62 -14.37
N VAL A 61 -7.48 4.88 -13.94
CA VAL A 61 -7.15 3.55 -14.43
C VAL A 61 -7.19 2.58 -13.27
N PHE A 62 -8.06 1.59 -13.37
CA PHE A 62 -8.23 0.54 -12.38
C PHE A 62 -7.44 -0.71 -12.80
N VAL A 63 -6.50 -1.13 -11.97
CA VAL A 63 -5.50 -2.17 -12.28
C VAL A 63 -5.56 -3.25 -11.22
N ASP A 64 -5.60 -4.51 -11.66
CA ASP A 64 -5.43 -5.66 -10.78
C ASP A 64 -3.97 -5.75 -10.30
N ASP A 65 -3.74 -5.77 -8.99
CA ASP A 65 -2.39 -5.67 -8.41
C ASP A 65 -1.51 -6.88 -8.75
N ALA A 66 -2.14 -8.06 -8.79
CA ALA A 66 -1.45 -9.34 -8.98
C ALA A 66 -1.03 -9.57 -10.43
N SER A 67 -1.93 -9.33 -11.39
CA SER A 67 -1.67 -9.52 -12.82
C SER A 67 -1.06 -8.27 -13.49
N GLY A 68 -1.28 -7.09 -12.90
CA GLY A 68 -0.92 -5.80 -13.51
C GLY A 68 -1.81 -5.42 -14.70
N ILE A 69 -2.91 -6.13 -14.94
CA ILE A 69 -3.81 -5.88 -16.07
C ILE A 69 -4.71 -4.68 -15.78
N ILE A 70 -4.88 -3.81 -16.77
CA ILE A 70 -5.87 -2.73 -16.75
C ILE A 70 -7.26 -3.37 -16.88
N MET A 71 -8.05 -3.24 -15.81
CA MET A 71 -9.39 -3.79 -15.71
C MET A 71 -10.47 -2.82 -16.20
N ASP A 72 -10.28 -1.53 -15.98
CA ASP A 72 -11.21 -0.47 -16.41
C ASP A 72 -10.52 0.90 -16.51
N ILE A 73 -11.08 1.80 -17.32
CA ILE A 73 -10.64 3.19 -17.48
C ILE A 73 -11.88 4.09 -17.53
N ASN A 74 -11.93 5.15 -16.72
CA ASN A 74 -13.02 6.14 -16.79
C ASN A 74 -12.57 7.54 -16.37
N THR A 75 -13.43 8.53 -16.55
CA THR A 75 -13.16 9.94 -16.18
C THR A 75 -13.75 10.35 -14.83
N THR A 76 -14.53 9.47 -14.18
CA THR A 76 -15.27 9.78 -12.94
C THR A 76 -14.52 9.35 -11.68
N GLY A 77 -13.54 8.45 -11.80
CA GLY A 77 -12.79 7.90 -10.67
C GLY A 77 -13.59 6.92 -9.81
N SER A 78 -14.72 6.40 -10.32
CA SER A 78 -15.60 5.49 -9.60
C SER A 78 -15.49 4.08 -10.17
N PHE A 79 -15.15 3.11 -9.34
CA PHE A 79 -14.98 1.71 -9.74
C PHE A 79 -15.71 0.77 -8.79
N THR A 80 -16.35 -0.26 -9.32
CA THR A 80 -17.00 -1.31 -8.53
C THR A 80 -16.37 -2.66 -8.88
N PRO A 81 -15.38 -3.13 -8.10
CA PRO A 81 -14.79 -4.44 -8.32
C PRO A 81 -15.83 -5.54 -8.19
N THR A 82 -15.81 -6.53 -9.09
CA THR A 82 -16.73 -7.69 -9.05
C THR A 82 -16.22 -8.82 -8.15
N ASN A 83 -14.91 -8.84 -7.88
CA ASN A 83 -14.24 -9.84 -7.07
C ASN A 83 -13.47 -9.16 -5.93
N SER A 84 -13.26 -9.90 -4.83
CA SER A 84 -12.33 -9.48 -3.78
C SER A 84 -10.89 -9.59 -4.28
N GLY A 85 -10.09 -8.57 -4.01
CA GLY A 85 -8.71 -8.51 -4.48
C GLY A 85 -8.01 -7.23 -4.05
N VAL A 86 -6.70 -7.19 -4.32
CA VAL A 86 -5.91 -5.97 -4.19
C VAL A 86 -5.88 -5.30 -5.56
N TYR A 87 -6.18 -4.01 -5.57
CA TYR A 87 -6.25 -3.22 -6.80
C TYR A 87 -5.48 -1.91 -6.62
N ARG A 88 -4.93 -1.39 -7.72
CA ARG A 88 -4.33 -0.06 -7.79
C ARG A 88 -5.18 0.83 -8.68
N ILE A 89 -5.38 2.08 -8.25
CA ILE A 89 -6.02 3.10 -9.07
C ILE A 89 -4.99 4.18 -9.35
N TYR A 90 -4.81 4.49 -10.63
CA TYR A 90 -3.95 5.59 -11.08
C TYR A 90 -4.79 6.71 -11.64
N ALA A 91 -4.37 7.95 -11.41
CA ALA A 91 -4.87 9.11 -12.14
C ALA A 91 -3.83 9.50 -13.18
N VAL A 92 -4.24 9.58 -14.45
CA VAL A 92 -3.35 9.81 -15.58
C VAL A 92 -3.81 11.05 -16.32
N ASN A 93 -2.90 12.03 -16.45
CA ASN A 93 -3.10 13.23 -17.24
C ASN A 93 -2.10 13.23 -18.40
N TYR A 94 -2.59 13.21 -19.63
CA TYR A 94 -1.74 13.05 -20.81
C TYR A 94 -2.19 13.96 -21.96
N LEU A 95 -1.24 14.31 -22.82
CA LEU A 95 -1.51 15.02 -24.07
C LEU A 95 -2.14 14.07 -25.07
N LEU A 96 -3.22 14.49 -25.74
CA LEU A 96 -3.90 13.70 -26.75
C LEU A 96 -3.01 13.45 -27.99
N PRO A 97 -3.15 12.29 -28.67
CA PRO A 97 -4.09 11.20 -28.38
C PRO A 97 -3.61 10.29 -27.23
N ALA A 98 -4.51 9.44 -26.71
CA ALA A 98 -4.18 8.47 -25.67
C ALA A 98 -3.02 7.54 -26.08
N PRO A 99 -2.10 7.21 -25.16
CA PRO A 99 -1.09 6.18 -25.41
C PRO A 99 -1.77 4.86 -25.79
N ALA A 100 -1.29 4.19 -26.84
CA ALA A 100 -1.89 2.93 -27.30
C ALA A 100 -1.86 1.81 -26.24
N ALA A 101 -0.89 1.86 -25.32
CA ALA A 101 -0.80 0.93 -24.21
C ALA A 101 -1.86 1.18 -23.13
N LEU A 102 -2.40 2.40 -23.02
CA LEU A 102 -3.48 2.76 -22.10
C LEU A 102 -4.82 2.22 -22.63
N SER A 103 -5.04 0.93 -22.47
CA SER A 103 -6.26 0.25 -22.92
C SER A 103 -6.59 -0.94 -22.02
N VAL A 104 -7.88 -1.17 -21.80
CA VAL A 104 -8.36 -2.31 -21.00
C VAL A 104 -7.82 -3.62 -21.58
N GLY A 105 -7.33 -4.49 -20.69
CA GLY A 105 -6.69 -5.76 -21.04
C GLY A 105 -5.18 -5.70 -21.22
N ASN A 106 -4.58 -4.51 -21.38
CA ASN A 106 -3.13 -4.37 -21.42
C ASN A 106 -2.50 -4.42 -20.03
N LEU A 107 -1.20 -4.71 -19.97
CA LEU A 107 -0.39 -4.57 -18.76
C LEU A 107 -0.11 -3.09 -18.48
N TRP A 108 -0.35 -2.65 -17.24
CA TRP A 108 -0.02 -1.31 -16.78
C TRP A 108 1.46 -0.96 -16.96
N THR A 109 2.36 -1.94 -16.86
CA THR A 109 3.80 -1.75 -17.06
C THR A 109 4.19 -1.39 -18.50
N GLY A 110 3.26 -1.51 -19.45
CA GLY A 110 3.44 -1.10 -20.84
C GLY A 110 2.96 0.32 -21.15
N VAL A 111 2.29 0.99 -20.19
CA VAL A 111 1.79 2.37 -20.29
C VAL A 111 2.92 3.35 -20.06
#